data_AF-A0A4Q3WPH7-F1
#
_entry.id   AF-A0A4Q3WPH7-F1
#
_cell.length_a   1.000
_cell.length_b   1.000
_cell.length_c   1.000
_cell.angle_alpha   90.00
_cell.angle_beta   90.00
_cell.angle_gamma   90.00
#
_symmetry.space_group_name_H-M   'P 1'
#
loop_
_entity.id
_entity.type
_entity.pdbx_description
1 polymer ?
#
loop_
_entity_poly.entity_id
_entity_poly.type
_entity_poly.pdbx_seq_one_letter_code
_entity_poly.pdbx_strand_id
1 'polypeptide(L)'
;MGTIVSHVHSGGKPVRFIIAFVFTFLAAAFDSHAYVMGGSNLGFTGYPKASCSKPFKPFSFTSQWDVDRYNNDLKRYADCVDEYMENANNDIKRIKESANDLMREVDSIR
;
A
#
# COMPACT_ATOMS: atom_id res chain seq x y z
N MET A 1 -48.57 45.72 -35.22
CA MET A 1 -48.84 44.28 -35.43
C MET A 1 -47.51 43.56 -35.36
N GLY A 2 -47.31 42.75 -34.33
CA GLY A 2 -46.00 42.22 -33.93
C GLY A 2 -45.58 40.93 -34.65
N THR A 3 -44.26 40.70 -34.59
CA THR A 3 -43.51 39.44 -34.34
C THR A 3 -43.90 38.23 -35.21
N ILE A 4 -43.00 37.46 -35.82
CA ILE A 4 -42.04 36.55 -35.15
C ILE A 4 -40.87 36.27 -36.10
N VAL A 5 -39.65 36.65 -35.69
CA VAL A 5 -38.42 36.03 -36.17
C VAL A 5 -38.21 34.79 -35.29
N SER A 6 -38.33 33.60 -35.89
CA SER A 6 -38.01 32.34 -35.21
C SER A 6 -36.50 32.27 -34.97
N HIS A 7 -36.07 32.73 -33.79
CA HIS A 7 -34.72 32.53 -33.30
C HIS A 7 -34.60 31.05 -32.92
N VAL A 8 -34.02 30.24 -33.82
CA VAL A 8 -33.61 28.87 -33.52
C VAL A 8 -32.60 28.94 -32.38
N HIS A 9 -33.06 28.52 -31.20
CA HIS A 9 -32.25 28.44 -30.00
C HIS A 9 -31.23 27.32 -30.20
N SER A 10 -29.95 27.69 -30.34
CA SER A 10 -28.80 26.78 -30.40
C SER A 10 -28.62 26.08 -29.04
N GLY A 11 -29.45 25.09 -28.73
CA GLY A 11 -29.48 24.31 -27.48
C GLY A 11 -28.42 23.19 -27.36
N GLY A 12 -27.30 23.26 -28.09
CA GLY A 12 -26.32 22.16 -28.17
C GLY A 12 -25.06 22.28 -27.30
N LYS A 13 -24.86 23.40 -26.60
CA LYS A 13 -23.58 23.69 -25.93
C LYS A 13 -23.41 23.01 -24.56
N PRO A 14 -24.34 23.08 -23.59
CA PRO A 14 -24.08 22.54 -22.26
C PRO A 14 -24.03 21.00 -22.25
N VAL A 15 -24.83 20.34 -23.09
CA VAL A 15 -24.86 18.88 -23.21
C VAL A 15 -23.55 18.33 -23.76
N ARG A 16 -22.92 19.03 -24.72
CA ARG A 16 -21.59 18.65 -25.25
C ARG A 16 -20.48 18.82 -24.22
N PHE A 17 -20.53 19.87 -23.40
CA PHE A 17 -19.58 20.05 -22.31
C PHE A 17 -19.78 19.00 -21.21
N ILE A 18 -21.02 18.67 -20.85
CA ILE A 18 -21.35 17.62 -19.88
C ILE A 18 -20.87 16.25 -20.40
N ILE A 19 -21.11 15.92 -21.67
CA ILE A 19 -20.63 14.67 -22.27
C ILE A 19 -19.10 14.61 -22.25
N ALA A 20 -18.41 15.69 -22.62
CA ALA A 20 -16.95 15.74 -22.57
C ALA A 20 -16.42 15.60 -21.14
N PHE A 21 -17.07 16.23 -20.15
CA PHE A 21 -16.72 16.10 -18.74
C PHE A 21 -16.90 14.67 -18.23
N VAL A 22 -18.03 14.02 -18.58
CA VAL A 22 -18.32 12.62 -18.25
C VAL A 22 -17.33 11.66 -18.93
N PHE A 23 -16.97 11.91 -20.19
CA PHE A 23 -16.00 11.10 -20.93
C PHE A 23 -14.59 11.22 -20.33
N THR A 24 -14.21 12.41 -19.87
CA THR A 24 -12.92 12.66 -19.21
C THR A 24 -12.88 11.99 -17.82
N PHE A 25 -14.00 11.99 -17.09
CA PHE A 25 -14.13 11.28 -15.82
C PHE A 25 -14.12 9.75 -15.98
N LEU A 26 -14.69 9.21 -17.07
CA LEU A 26 -14.63 7.77 -17.38
C LEU A 26 -13.24 7.31 -17.84
N ALA A 27 -12.49 8.17 -18.53
CA ALA A 27 -11.15 7.85 -19.02
C ALA A 27 -10.08 7.84 -17.91
N ALA A 28 -10.37 8.42 -16.74
CA ALA A 28 -9.55 8.28 -15.54
C ALA A 28 -9.77 6.93 -14.84
N ALA A 29 -10.01 5.84 -15.60
CA ALA A 29 -10.01 4.49 -15.07
C ALA A 29 -8.61 4.21 -14.52
N PHE A 30 -8.50 4.37 -13.21
CA PHE A 30 -7.29 4.33 -12.41
C PHE A 30 -6.48 3.07 -12.70
N ASP A 31 -5.22 3.24 -13.09
CA ASP A 31 -4.23 2.16 -13.01
C ASP A 31 -4.14 1.73 -11.53
N SER A 32 -4.66 0.53 -11.24
CA SER A 32 -4.61 -0.02 -9.88
C SER A 32 -3.22 -0.58 -9.62
N HIS A 33 -2.31 0.28 -9.16
CA HIS A 33 -1.04 -0.19 -8.63
C HIS A 33 -1.28 -0.78 -7.23
N ALA A 34 -1.03 -2.08 -7.08
CA ALA A 34 -1.04 -2.76 -5.78
C ALA A 34 0.13 -2.26 -4.94
N TYR A 35 -0.08 -1.15 -4.23
CA TYR A 35 0.93 -0.58 -3.33
C TYR A 35 0.79 -1.21 -1.94
N VAL A 36 1.71 -2.10 -1.61
CA VAL A 36 1.84 -2.61 -0.23
C VAL A 36 2.68 -1.61 0.56
N MET A 37 2.00 -0.88 1.44
CA MET A 37 2.62 -0.01 2.44
C MET A 37 3.43 -0.83 3.44
N GLY A 38 4.66 -0.40 3.73
CA GLY A 38 5.51 -0.98 4.77
C GLY A 38 6.96 -1.21 4.33
N GLY A 39 7.80 -1.67 5.27
CA GLY A 39 9.18 -2.01 4.99
C GLY A 39 9.34 -3.31 4.20
N SER A 40 10.58 -3.74 4.00
CA SER A 40 10.94 -4.98 3.30
C SER A 40 12.21 -5.56 3.89
N ASN A 41 12.29 -6.89 3.99
CA ASN A 41 13.54 -7.57 4.27
C ASN A 41 14.21 -8.13 3.01
N LEU A 42 13.53 -8.09 1.85
CA LEU A 42 14.07 -8.61 0.60
C LEU A 42 15.33 -7.84 0.19
N GLY A 43 16.47 -8.54 0.23
CA GLY A 43 17.75 -8.05 -0.25
C GLY A 43 18.18 -8.72 -1.54
N PHE A 44 19.26 -8.22 -2.13
CA PHE A 44 19.85 -8.79 -3.36
C PHE A 44 20.32 -10.24 -3.20
N THR A 45 20.79 -10.62 -2.01
CA THR A 45 21.29 -11.97 -1.71
C THR A 45 20.21 -12.93 -1.22
N GLY A 46 18.94 -12.55 -1.33
CA GLY A 46 17.79 -13.31 -0.83
C GLY A 46 17.23 -12.77 0.48
N TYR A 47 16.58 -13.65 1.23
CA TYR A 47 15.87 -13.29 2.45
C TYR A 47 16.76 -13.46 3.68
N PRO A 48 17.19 -12.37 4.36
CA PRO A 48 18.15 -12.45 5.46
C PRO A 48 17.50 -13.08 6.70
N LYS A 49 18.31 -13.68 7.57
CA LYS A 49 17.85 -14.05 8.92
C LYS A 49 17.63 -12.80 9.76
N ALA A 50 16.69 -12.86 10.71
CA ALA A 50 16.46 -11.77 11.65
C ALA A 50 17.74 -11.46 12.44
N SER A 51 18.13 -10.18 12.49
CA SER A 51 19.30 -9.69 13.21
C SER A 51 18.97 -9.21 14.63
N CYS A 52 17.92 -9.78 15.25
CA CYS A 52 17.46 -9.39 16.57
C CYS A 52 18.26 -10.07 17.68
N SER A 53 18.82 -9.27 18.58
CA SER A 53 19.63 -9.78 19.71
C SER A 53 18.76 -10.08 20.91
N LYS A 54 18.57 -11.37 21.21
CA LYS A 54 17.83 -11.80 22.40
C LYS A 54 18.57 -11.37 23.68
N PRO A 55 17.93 -10.64 24.61
CA PRO A 55 18.57 -10.24 25.84
C PRO A 55 18.83 -11.43 26.77
N PHE A 56 19.93 -11.36 27.51
CA PHE A 56 20.26 -12.34 28.54
C PHE A 56 19.56 -11.98 29.85
N LYS A 57 18.82 -12.93 30.43
CA LYS A 57 18.17 -12.74 31.73
C LYS A 57 19.20 -12.94 32.85
N PRO A 58 19.42 -11.94 33.73
CA PRO A 58 20.27 -12.11 34.90
C PRO A 58 19.74 -13.20 35.84
N PHE A 59 20.63 -13.86 36.58
CA PHE A 59 20.26 -14.87 37.58
C PHE A 59 19.37 -14.26 38.70
N SER A 60 19.68 -13.03 39.09
CA SER A 60 18.90 -12.23 40.04
C SER A 60 18.95 -10.77 39.65
N PHE A 61 17.87 -10.03 39.89
CA PHE A 61 17.88 -8.57 39.79
C PHE A 61 18.28 -7.99 41.14
N THR A 62 19.31 -7.14 41.16
CA THR A 62 19.86 -6.58 42.41
C THR A 62 19.37 -5.17 42.70
N SER A 63 18.75 -4.52 41.72
CA SER A 63 18.21 -3.18 41.81
C SER A 63 17.02 -2.99 40.86
N GLN A 64 16.23 -1.94 41.09
CA GLN A 64 15.16 -1.55 40.14
C GLN A 64 15.75 -1.18 38.77
N TRP A 65 16.93 -0.57 38.74
CA TRP A 65 17.61 -0.24 37.49
C TRP A 65 17.92 -1.49 36.62
N ASP A 66 18.30 -2.61 37.24
CA ASP A 66 18.54 -3.88 36.52
C ASP A 66 17.26 -4.40 35.86
N VAL A 67 16.13 -4.27 36.57
CA VAL A 67 14.80 -4.67 36.08
C VAL A 67 14.40 -3.79 34.89
N ASP A 68 14.51 -2.47 35.05
CA ASP A 68 14.13 -1.49 34.03
C ASP A 68 14.96 -1.66 32.77
N ARG A 69 16.27 -1.89 32.92
CA ARG A 69 17.18 -2.18 31.81
C ARG A 69 16.77 -3.45 31.06
N TYR A 70 16.56 -4.55 31.78
CA TYR A 70 16.18 -5.82 31.15
C TYR A 70 14.84 -5.74 30.44
N ASN A 71 13.85 -5.03 31.02
CA ASN A 71 12.56 -4.79 30.38
C ASN A 71 12.69 -3.95 29.10
N ASN A 72 13.55 -2.92 29.11
CA ASN A 72 13.84 -2.14 27.91
C ASN A 72 14.52 -2.98 26.83
N ASP A 73 15.46 -3.85 27.19
CA ASP A 73 16.12 -4.74 26.24
C ASP A 73 15.15 -5.78 25.67
N LEU A 74 14.22 -6.30 26.48
CA LEU A 74 13.13 -7.17 26.02
C LEU A 74 12.21 -6.46 25.04
N LYS A 75 11.81 -5.23 25.34
CA LYS A 75 10.98 -4.42 24.45
C LYS A 75 11.66 -4.22 23.11
N ARG A 76 12.92 -3.79 23.10
CA ARG A 76 13.70 -3.60 21.86
C ARG A 76 13.82 -4.89 21.04
N TYR A 77 13.99 -6.03 21.71
CA TYR A 77 14.02 -7.32 21.02
C TYR A 77 12.67 -7.68 20.41
N ALA A 78 11.57 -7.48 21.15
CA ALA A 78 10.22 -7.71 20.64
C ALA A 78 9.92 -6.81 19.44
N ASP A 79 10.17 -5.50 19.56
CA ASP A 79 9.96 -4.53 18.48
C ASP A 79 10.74 -4.91 17.21
N CYS A 80 11.99 -5.37 17.34
CA CYS A 80 12.80 -5.85 16.20
C CYS A 80 12.18 -7.09 15.52
N VAL A 81 11.71 -8.05 16.32
CA VAL A 81 11.10 -9.27 15.80
C VAL A 81 9.78 -8.94 15.09
N ASP A 82 8.97 -8.07 15.67
CA ASP A 82 7.70 -7.64 15.10
C ASP A 82 7.92 -6.92 13.76
N GLU A 83 8.88 -5.99 13.69
CA GLU A 83 9.25 -5.31 12.44
C GLU A 83 9.70 -6.31 11.35
N TYR A 84 10.57 -7.25 11.71
CA TYR A 84 11.02 -8.28 10.77
C TYR A 84 9.84 -9.12 10.25
N MET A 85 8.90 -9.52 11.11
CA MET A 85 7.73 -10.30 10.72
C MET A 85 6.73 -9.48 9.89
N GLU A 86 6.52 -8.22 10.22
CA GLU A 86 5.68 -7.31 9.44
C GLU A 86 6.23 -7.14 8.02
N ASN A 87 7.52 -6.83 7.90
CA ASN A 87 8.20 -6.72 6.62
C ASN A 87 8.12 -8.02 5.80
N ALA A 88 8.20 -9.19 6.45
CA ALA A 88 8.02 -10.48 5.81
C ALA A 88 6.64 -10.67 5.21
N ASN A 89 5.60 -10.32 5.96
CA ASN A 89 4.23 -10.42 5.50
C ASN A 89 3.96 -9.45 4.33
N ASN A 90 4.53 -8.24 4.39
CA ASN A 90 4.45 -7.26 3.31
C ASN A 90 5.15 -7.76 2.03
N ASP A 91 6.30 -8.41 2.17
CA ASP A 91 7.03 -9.03 1.04
C ASP A 91 6.22 -10.18 0.41
N ILE A 92 5.65 -11.07 1.23
CA ILE A 92 4.78 -12.16 0.76
C ILE A 92 3.56 -11.60 0.02
N LYS A 93 2.95 -10.54 0.55
CA LYS A 93 1.80 -9.90 -0.08
C LYS A 93 2.15 -9.34 -1.46
N ARG A 94 3.24 -8.56 -1.57
CA ARG A 94 3.72 -8.02 -2.86
C ARG A 94 3.99 -9.11 -3.89
N ILE A 95 4.65 -10.19 -3.48
CA ILE A 95 4.94 -11.33 -4.36
C ILE A 95 3.64 -11.95 -4.89
N LYS A 96 2.66 -12.20 -4.00
CA LYS A 96 1.37 -12.76 -4.39
C LYS A 96 0.59 -11.84 -5.32
N GLU A 97 0.56 -10.54 -5.02
CA GLU A 97 -0.11 -9.55 -5.86
C GLU A 97 0.51 -9.49 -7.25
N SER A 98 1.84 -9.42 -7.35
CA SER A 98 2.55 -9.43 -8.63
C SER A 98 2.32 -10.70 -9.44
N ALA A 99 2.29 -11.87 -8.80
CA ALA A 99 1.95 -13.12 -9.48
C ALA A 99 0.51 -13.12 -10.02
N ASN A 100 -0.44 -12.63 -9.21
CA ASN A 100 -1.84 -12.53 -9.60
C ASN A 100 -2.08 -11.50 -10.71
N ASP A 101 -1.33 -10.39 -10.72
CA ASP A 101 -1.36 -9.38 -11.79
C ASP A 101 -0.98 -10.02 -13.13
N LEU A 102 0.13 -10.78 -13.16
CA LEU A 102 0.56 -11.48 -14.36
C LEU A 102 -0.47 -12.52 -14.83
N MET A 103 -1.09 -13.26 -13.90
CA MET A 103 -2.16 -14.20 -14.25
C MET A 103 -3.35 -13.48 -14.89
N ARG A 104 -3.78 -12.33 -14.33
CA ARG A 104 -4.86 -11.52 -14.90
C ARG A 104 -4.52 -10.98 -16.29
N GLU A 105 -3.28 -10.56 -16.50
CA GLU A 105 -2.81 -10.12 -17.81
C GLU A 105 -2.90 -11.27 -18.83
N VAL A 106 -2.41 -12.46 -18.49
CA VAL A 106 -2.46 -13.65 -19.37
C VAL A 106 -3.90 -14.08 -19.65
N ASP A 107 -4.78 -14.07 -18.66
CA ASP A 107 -6.19 -14.41 -18.86
C ASP A 107 -6.93 -13.38 -19.73
N SER A 108 -6.48 -12.13 -19.78
CA SER A 108 -7.08 -11.09 -20.64
C SER A 108 -6.78 -11.26 -22.13
N ILE A 109 -5.74 -12.02 -22.49
CA ILE A 109 -5.32 -12.27 -23.88
C ILE A 109 -5.69 -13.67 -24.39
N ARG A 110 -6.26 -14.53 -23.53
CA ARG A 110 -6.75 -15.87 -23.88
C ARG A 110 -8.22 -15.83 -24.23
#